data_AF-K5VY89-F1
#
_entry.id   AF-K5VY89-F1
#
_cell.length_a   1.000
_cell.length_b   1.000
_cell.length_c   1.000
_cell.angle_alpha   90.00
_cell.angle_beta   90.00
_cell.angle_gamma   90.00
#
_symmetry.space_group_name_H-M   'P 1'
#
loop_
_entity.id
_entity.type
_entity.pdbx_description
1 polymer ?
#
loop_
_entity_poly.entity_id
_entity_poly.type
_entity_poly.pdbx_seq_one_letter_code
_entity_poly.pdbx_strand_id
1 'polypeptide(L)'
;MRPVMKATCKLLGIRQAIYYTGALCETAVIVSRYLPAHIREPIERLLVSSSAPDPARVRITPLWLTGCLLTGGAGCLRLWAFRTLGRLFTFEMSIKKDHVLVTSGPYAIVRHPAYTSAVLLGVGVVTTSFALGNWYAECIGWDSIASRAFAALWATWSLLVPMLLVTRVNKEDEVMKA
;
A
#
# COMPACT_ATOMS: atom_id res chain seq x y z
N MET A 1 9.44 -5.82 -24.07
CA MET A 1 9.52 -5.03 -22.82
C MET A 1 8.27 -4.20 -22.49
N ARG A 2 7.61 -3.52 -23.45
CA ARG A 2 6.37 -2.75 -23.21
C ARG A 2 5.16 -3.47 -22.56
N PRO A 3 4.86 -4.77 -22.83
CA PRO A 3 3.69 -5.42 -22.23
C PRO A 3 3.86 -5.70 -20.73
N VAL A 4 5.08 -6.04 -20.28
CA VAL A 4 5.38 -6.30 -18.87
C VAL A 4 5.21 -5.03 -18.04
N MET A 5 5.71 -3.88 -18.53
CA MET A 5 5.56 -2.60 -17.84
C MET A 5 4.09 -2.16 -17.71
N LYS A 6 3.28 -2.38 -18.75
CA LYS A 6 1.82 -2.11 -18.70
C LYS A 6 1.10 -3.01 -17.69
N ALA A 7 1.46 -4.29 -17.63
CA ALA A 7 0.90 -5.23 -16.66
C ALA A 7 1.25 -4.83 -15.22
N THR A 8 2.49 -4.44 -14.95
CA THR A 8 2.93 -3.98 -13.63
C THR A 8 2.21 -2.71 -13.18
N CYS A 9 2.04 -1.72 -14.07
CA CYS A 9 1.26 -0.52 -13.74
C CYS A 9 -0.21 -0.83 -13.45
N LYS A 10 -0.83 -1.74 -14.21
CA LYS A 10 -2.22 -2.18 -13.94
C LYS A 10 -2.34 -2.88 -12.59
N LEU A 11 -1.44 -3.80 -12.27
CA LEU A 11 -1.41 -4.49 -10.98
C LEU A 11 -1.23 -3.52 -9.80
N LEU A 12 -0.40 -2.50 -9.97
CA LEU A 12 -0.21 -1.46 -8.97
C LEU A 12 -1.48 -0.63 -8.76
N GLY A 13 -2.19 -0.27 -9.82
CA GLY A 13 -3.45 0.45 -9.76
C GLY A 13 -4.56 -0.37 -9.10
N ILE A 14 -4.67 -1.66 -9.40
CA ILE A 14 -5.62 -2.57 -8.73
C ILE A 14 -5.34 -2.63 -7.23
N ARG A 15 -4.06 -2.76 -6.83
CA ARG A 15 -3.68 -2.74 -5.42
C ARG A 15 -4.07 -1.44 -4.73
N GLN A 16 -3.84 -0.30 -5.36
CA GLN A 16 -4.26 1.00 -4.81
C GLN A 16 -5.77 1.07 -4.66
N ALA A 17 -6.52 0.63 -5.68
CA ALA A 17 -7.98 0.60 -5.61
C ALA A 17 -8.48 -0.26 -4.44
N ILE A 18 -7.96 -1.47 -4.25
CA ILE A 18 -8.35 -2.35 -3.13
C ILE A 18 -8.09 -1.66 -1.78
N TYR A 19 -6.91 -1.06 -1.61
CA TYR A 19 -6.56 -0.36 -0.37
C TYR A 19 -7.49 0.83 -0.08
N TYR A 20 -7.70 1.70 -1.08
CA TYR A 20 -8.55 2.88 -0.91
C TYR A 20 -10.02 2.51 -0.71
N THR A 21 -10.51 1.48 -1.40
CA THR A 21 -11.87 0.98 -1.17
C THR A 21 -12.05 0.51 0.27
N GLY A 22 -11.11 -0.28 0.80
CA GLY A 22 -11.16 -0.71 2.21
C GLY A 22 -11.17 0.46 3.20
N ALA A 23 -10.31 1.46 2.98
CA ALA A 23 -10.26 2.67 3.80
C ALA A 23 -11.55 3.52 3.71
N LEU A 24 -12.15 3.60 2.52
CA LEU A 24 -13.42 4.30 2.31
C LEU A 24 -14.58 3.57 3.02
N CYS A 25 -14.62 2.23 2.93
CA CYS A 25 -15.62 1.42 3.63
C CYS A 25 -15.51 1.59 5.14
N GLU A 26 -14.28 1.55 5.69
CA GLU A 26 -14.03 1.78 7.11
C GLU A 26 -14.47 3.18 7.55
N THR A 27 -14.11 4.21 6.77
CA THR A 27 -14.53 5.59 7.06
C THR A 27 -16.05 5.73 7.00
N ALA A 28 -16.71 5.13 6.01
CA ALA A 28 -18.16 5.17 5.87
C ALA A 28 -18.88 4.50 7.05
N VAL A 29 -18.38 3.37 7.54
CA VAL A 29 -18.94 2.68 8.72
C VAL A 29 -18.70 3.46 10.02
N ILE A 30 -17.56 4.13 10.17
CA ILE A 30 -17.31 4.98 11.33
C ILE A 30 -18.22 6.22 11.31
N VAL A 31 -18.37 6.86 10.14
CA VAL A 31 -19.19 8.06 9.97
C VAL A 31 -20.67 7.73 10.10
N SER A 32 -21.15 6.58 9.62
CA SER A 32 -22.56 6.19 9.70
C SER A 32 -23.09 6.11 11.13
N ARG A 33 -22.22 5.92 12.14
CA ARG A 33 -22.59 5.94 13.56
C ARG A 33 -23.08 7.29 14.06
N TYR A 34 -22.63 8.37 13.42
CA TYR A 34 -23.04 9.73 13.75
C TYR A 34 -24.24 10.19 12.92
N LEU A 35 -24.72 9.35 12.00
CA LEU A 35 -25.84 9.67 11.12
C LEU A 35 -27.18 9.11 11.67
N PRO A 36 -28.31 9.74 11.32
CA PRO A 36 -29.63 9.23 11.69
C PRO A 36 -29.92 7.83 11.10
N ALA A 37 -30.80 7.06 11.77
CA ALA A 37 -31.11 5.69 11.42
C ALA A 37 -31.52 5.47 9.94
N HIS A 38 -32.21 6.43 9.33
CA HIS A 38 -32.65 6.33 7.93
C HIS A 38 -31.50 6.33 6.91
N ILE A 39 -30.32 6.88 7.26
CA ILE A 39 -29.11 6.87 6.40
C ILE A 39 -28.18 5.72 6.79
N ARG A 40 -28.13 5.38 8.07
CA ARG A 40 -27.27 4.32 8.61
C ARG A 40 -27.63 2.94 8.07
N GLU A 41 -28.91 2.58 8.07
CA GLU A 41 -29.42 1.25 7.71
C GLU A 41 -29.02 0.81 6.27
N PRO A 42 -29.19 1.65 5.22
CA PRO A 42 -28.71 1.30 3.88
C PRO A 42 -27.19 1.08 3.81
N ILE A 43 -26.42 1.90 4.53
CA ILE A 43 -24.95 1.85 4.50
C ILE A 43 -24.47 0.56 5.17
N GLU A 44 -25.02 0.22 6.34
CA GLU A 44 -24.65 -1.02 7.04
C GLU A 44 -25.03 -2.26 6.24
N ARG A 45 -26.21 -2.30 5.60
CA ARG A 45 -26.60 -3.42 4.74
C ARG A 45 -25.69 -3.61 3.53
N LEU A 46 -25.11 -2.53 3.00
CA LEU A 46 -24.22 -2.59 1.85
C LEU A 46 -22.78 -2.96 2.24
N LEU A 47 -22.31 -2.47 3.40
CA LEU A 47 -20.91 -2.55 3.82
C LEU A 47 -20.62 -3.64 4.86
N VAL A 48 -21.64 -4.22 5.49
CA VAL A 48 -21.50 -5.22 6.54
C VAL A 48 -22.11 -6.53 6.04
N SER A 49 -21.33 -7.60 6.05
CA SER A 49 -21.85 -8.94 5.77
C SER A 49 -22.84 -9.33 6.85
N SER A 50 -23.95 -9.97 6.46
CA SER A 50 -25.03 -10.38 7.40
C SER A 50 -24.55 -11.32 8.51
N SER A 51 -23.39 -11.95 8.33
CA SER A 51 -22.75 -12.86 9.29
C SER A 51 -21.66 -12.19 10.13
N ALA A 52 -21.40 -10.91 9.94
CA ALA A 52 -20.24 -10.25 10.51
C ALA A 52 -20.45 -9.84 11.98
N PRO A 53 -19.39 -9.89 12.81
CA PRO A 53 -19.44 -9.35 14.16
C PRO A 53 -19.77 -7.85 14.17
N ASP A 54 -20.39 -7.43 15.27
CA ASP A 54 -20.96 -6.10 15.52
C ASP A 54 -20.20 -4.93 14.84
N PRO A 55 -20.85 -4.17 13.92
CA PRO A 55 -20.21 -3.03 13.24
C PRO A 55 -19.75 -1.94 14.21
N ALA A 56 -20.19 -1.94 15.48
CA ALA A 56 -19.69 -1.06 16.53
C ALA A 56 -18.22 -1.32 16.93
N ARG A 57 -17.64 -2.47 16.56
CA ARG A 57 -16.24 -2.82 16.87
C ARG A 57 -15.22 -2.15 15.97
N VAL A 58 -15.64 -1.62 14.81
CA VAL A 58 -14.74 -0.86 13.92
C VAL A 58 -14.22 0.36 14.67
N ARG A 59 -12.90 0.48 14.81
CA ARG A 59 -12.30 1.57 15.59
C ARG A 59 -10.90 1.89 15.12
N ILE A 60 -10.56 3.16 15.22
CA ILE A 60 -9.20 3.63 14.96
C ILE A 60 -8.32 3.17 16.11
N THR A 61 -7.45 2.21 15.84
CA THR A 61 -6.45 1.74 16.81
C THR A 61 -5.10 2.43 16.59
N PRO A 62 -4.24 2.49 17.62
CA PRO A 62 -2.87 2.98 17.44
C PRO A 62 -2.12 2.22 16.34
N LEU A 63 -2.36 0.91 16.21
CA LEU A 63 -1.77 0.09 15.15
C LEU A 63 -2.23 0.55 13.76
N TRP A 64 -3.51 0.83 13.59
CA TRP A 64 -4.03 1.41 12.35
C TRP A 64 -3.36 2.76 12.03
N LEU A 65 -3.24 3.65 13.02
CA LEU A 65 -2.54 4.93 12.87
C LEU A 65 -1.08 4.75 12.45
N THR A 66 -0.36 3.80 13.06
CA THR A 66 1.02 3.50 12.64
C THR A 66 1.09 3.01 11.20
N GLY A 67 0.16 2.16 10.76
CA GLY A 67 0.08 1.71 9.37
C GLY A 67 -0.21 2.85 8.39
N CYS A 68 -1.09 3.79 8.75
CA CYS A 68 -1.37 5.00 7.97
C CYS A 68 -0.14 5.91 7.88
N LEU A 69 0.57 6.13 8.99
CA LEU A 69 1.80 6.91 9.02
C LEU A 69 2.90 6.29 8.17
N LEU A 70 3.08 4.97 8.24
CA LEU A 70 4.04 4.23 7.40
C LEU A 70 3.69 4.35 5.91
N THR A 71 2.41 4.20 5.57
CA THR A 71 1.90 4.30 4.19
C THR A 71 2.06 5.73 3.64
N GLY A 72 1.67 6.74 4.42
CA GLY A 72 1.81 8.16 4.05
C GLY A 72 3.26 8.58 3.94
N GLY A 73 4.10 8.19 4.91
CA GLY A 73 5.54 8.44 4.91
C GLY A 73 6.25 7.78 3.74
N ALA A 74 5.88 6.54 3.41
CA ALA A 74 6.37 5.85 2.22
C ALA A 74 6.01 6.62 0.92
N GLY A 75 4.77 7.09 0.81
CA GLY A 75 4.33 7.93 -0.31
C GLY A 75 5.15 9.22 -0.43
N CYS A 76 5.36 9.92 0.68
CA CYS A 76 6.16 11.14 0.74
C CYS A 76 7.62 10.89 0.33
N LEU A 77 8.25 9.83 0.86
CA LEU A 77 9.61 9.44 0.52
C LEU A 77 9.74 9.11 -0.98
N ARG A 78 8.75 8.42 -1.54
CA ARG A 78 8.73 8.08 -2.97
C ARG A 78 8.61 9.32 -3.85
N LEU A 79 7.71 10.25 -3.48
CA LEU A 79 7.55 11.52 -4.18
C LEU A 79 8.81 12.38 -4.09
N TRP A 80 9.47 12.40 -2.92
CA TRP A 80 10.72 13.12 -2.73
C TRP A 80 11.84 12.53 -3.58
N ALA A 81 11.95 11.20 -3.65
CA ALA A 81 12.91 10.51 -4.51
C ALA A 81 12.69 10.84 -5.99
N PHE A 82 11.44 10.76 -6.48
CA PHE A 82 11.11 11.11 -7.86
C PHE A 82 11.35 12.58 -8.18
N ARG A 83 11.04 13.49 -7.26
CA ARG A 83 11.33 14.92 -7.44
C ARG A 83 12.83 15.21 -7.49
N THR A 84 13.62 14.49 -6.69
CA THR A 84 15.08 14.68 -6.62
C THR A 84 15.78 14.15 -7.88
N LEU A 85 15.31 13.04 -8.45
CA LEU A 85 15.79 12.55 -9.75
C LEU A 85 15.34 13.44 -10.92
N GLY A 86 14.11 13.97 -10.87
CA GLY A 86 13.58 14.87 -11.88
C GLY A 86 13.73 14.34 -13.31
N ARG A 87 14.44 15.08 -14.17
CA ARG A 87 14.72 14.72 -15.58
C ARG A 87 15.66 13.53 -15.77
N LEU A 88 16.38 13.11 -14.73
CA LEU A 88 17.27 11.94 -14.75
C LEU A 88 16.50 10.64 -14.47
N PHE A 89 15.21 10.69 -14.11
CA PHE A 89 14.39 9.51 -13.93
C PHE A 89 13.99 8.89 -15.28
N THR A 90 14.72 7.86 -15.71
CA THR A 90 14.31 7.00 -16.83
C THR A 90 13.75 5.68 -16.31
N PHE A 91 12.53 5.32 -16.74
CA PHE A 91 11.87 4.05 -16.42
C PHE A 91 12.55 2.84 -17.09
N GLU A 92 13.32 3.09 -18.14
CA GLU A 92 14.22 2.12 -18.74
C GLU A 92 15.63 2.33 -18.19
N MET A 93 16.28 1.22 -17.82
CA MET A 93 17.67 1.12 -17.39
C MET A 93 18.59 1.43 -18.58
N SER A 94 18.55 2.67 -19.05
CA SER A 94 19.42 3.22 -20.07
C SER A 94 20.39 4.13 -19.36
N ILE A 95 21.64 3.68 -19.22
CA ILE A 95 22.76 4.57 -18.91
C ILE A 95 22.81 5.57 -20.08
N LYS A 96 22.25 6.77 -19.87
CA LYS A 96 22.50 7.87 -20.79
C LYS A 96 23.98 8.23 -20.69
N LYS A 97 24.58 8.61 -21.82
CA LYS A 97 26.01 8.96 -21.89
C LYS A 97 26.44 10.09 -20.94
N ASP A 98 25.48 10.82 -20.36
CA ASP A 98 25.67 11.88 -19.35
C ASP A 98 25.00 11.55 -17.99
N HIS A 99 25.02 10.29 -17.56
CA HIS A 99 24.39 9.90 -16.30
C HIS A 99 25.18 10.44 -15.10
N VAL A 100 24.68 11.48 -14.44
CA VAL A 100 25.27 12.04 -13.21
C VAL A 100 24.70 11.31 -12.00
N LEU A 101 25.58 10.89 -11.09
CA LEU A 101 25.16 10.30 -9.81
C LEU A 101 24.49 11.38 -8.95
N VAL A 102 23.20 11.20 -8.65
CA VAL A 102 22.46 12.09 -7.75
C VAL A 102 22.70 11.67 -6.31
N THR A 103 23.40 12.50 -5.54
CA THR A 103 23.68 12.28 -4.11
C THR A 103 22.95 13.26 -3.20
N SER A 104 22.01 14.05 -3.73
CA SER A 104 21.23 15.03 -2.99
C SER A 104 19.87 14.48 -2.54
N GLY A 105 19.21 15.17 -1.60
CA GLY A 105 17.88 14.79 -1.11
C GLY A 105 17.86 13.42 -0.41
N PRO A 106 16.88 12.53 -0.68
CA PRO A 106 16.79 11.25 0.01
C PRO A 106 17.92 10.28 -0.39
N TYR A 107 18.58 10.53 -1.55
CA TYR A 107 19.74 9.76 -2.01
C TYR A 107 21.00 10.01 -1.18
N ALA A 108 21.05 11.11 -0.42
CA ALA A 108 22.11 11.38 0.55
C ALA A 108 22.02 10.47 1.80
N ILE A 109 20.81 10.00 2.11
CA ILE A 109 20.51 9.25 3.33
C ILE A 109 20.52 7.74 3.02
N VAL A 110 19.84 7.34 1.94
CA VAL A 110 19.74 5.94 1.51
C VAL A 110 20.06 5.85 0.03
N ARG A 111 20.82 4.83 -0.37
CA ARG A 111 21.17 4.61 -1.80
C ARG A 111 19.94 4.39 -2.69
N HIS A 112 18.89 3.79 -2.12
CA HIS A 112 17.75 3.25 -2.84
C HIS A 112 16.40 3.68 -2.22
N PRO A 113 16.08 4.98 -2.17
CA PRO A 113 14.89 5.50 -1.47
C PRO A 113 13.58 4.99 -2.07
N ALA A 114 13.54 4.71 -3.38
CA ALA A 114 12.37 4.12 -4.04
C ALA A 114 12.07 2.69 -3.54
N TYR A 115 13.11 1.89 -3.26
CA TYR A 115 12.96 0.55 -2.72
C TYR A 115 12.56 0.59 -1.24
N THR A 116 13.20 1.46 -0.45
CA THR A 116 12.80 1.71 0.94
C THR A 116 11.33 2.12 1.03
N SER A 117 10.87 3.02 0.15
CA SER A 117 9.47 3.42 0.09
C SER A 117 8.53 2.25 -0.24
N ALA A 118 8.94 1.32 -1.11
CA ALA A 118 8.12 0.17 -1.47
C ALA A 118 7.96 -0.79 -0.28
N VAL A 119 9.01 -1.02 0.50
CA VAL A 119 8.98 -1.86 1.70
C VAL A 119 8.11 -1.23 2.78
N LEU A 120 8.32 0.06 3.08
CA LEU A 120 7.50 0.79 4.07
C LEU A 120 6.02 0.78 3.69
N LEU A 121 5.72 0.92 2.40
CA LEU A 121 4.34 0.85 1.89
C LEU A 121 3.74 -0.55 2.05
N GLY A 122 4.51 -1.60 1.80
CA GLY A 122 4.08 -2.99 1.99
C GLY A 122 3.75 -3.28 3.45
N VAL A 123 4.66 -2.91 4.37
CA VAL A 123 4.46 -3.05 5.81
C VAL A 123 3.26 -2.23 6.28
N GLY A 124 3.18 -0.95 5.91
CA GLY A 124 2.08 -0.07 6.30
C GLY A 124 0.71 -0.60 5.89
N VAL A 125 0.58 -1.11 4.66
CA VAL A 125 -0.67 -1.72 4.16
C VAL A 125 -1.06 -2.97 4.96
N VAL A 126 -0.11 -3.84 5.28
CA VAL A 126 -0.38 -5.01 6.11
C VAL A 126 -0.77 -4.58 7.53
N THR A 127 -0.04 -3.64 8.12
CA THR A 127 -0.35 -3.13 9.45
C THR A 127 -1.76 -2.53 9.55
N THR A 128 -2.21 -1.75 8.55
CA THR A 128 -3.60 -1.25 8.54
C THR A 128 -4.61 -2.37 8.29
N SER A 129 -4.32 -3.30 7.38
CA SER A 129 -5.26 -4.37 6.98
C SER A 129 -5.53 -5.37 8.10
N PHE A 130 -4.54 -5.60 8.97
CA PHE A 130 -4.62 -6.56 10.09
C PHE A 130 -4.73 -5.86 11.45
N ALA A 131 -4.98 -4.55 11.48
CA ALA A 131 -5.25 -3.86 12.73
C ALA A 131 -6.57 -4.37 13.35
N LEU A 132 -6.57 -4.48 14.69
CA LEU A 132 -7.79 -4.75 15.44
C LEU A 132 -8.82 -3.66 15.16
N GLY A 133 -10.08 -4.05 14.95
CA GLY A 133 -11.14 -3.09 14.61
C GLY A 133 -11.09 -2.55 13.18
N ASN A 134 -10.30 -3.15 12.28
CA ASN A 134 -10.39 -2.87 10.86
C ASN A 134 -11.72 -3.37 10.28
N TRP A 135 -12.31 -2.62 9.36
CA TRP A 135 -13.55 -2.97 8.64
C TRP A 135 -13.51 -4.37 8.03
N TYR A 136 -12.41 -4.77 7.40
CA TYR A 136 -12.34 -6.11 6.78
C TYR A 136 -12.50 -7.24 7.82
N ALA A 137 -11.84 -7.11 8.97
CA ALA A 137 -11.89 -8.12 10.03
C ALA A 137 -13.25 -8.16 10.72
N GLU A 138 -13.85 -7.01 10.99
CA GLU A 138 -15.11 -6.92 11.75
C GLU A 138 -16.36 -7.06 10.86
N CYS A 139 -16.34 -6.57 9.62
CA CYS A 139 -17.54 -6.51 8.76
C CYS A 139 -17.59 -7.58 7.65
N ILE A 140 -16.48 -8.22 7.31
CA ILE A 140 -16.45 -9.38 6.40
C ILE A 140 -16.22 -10.68 7.18
N GLY A 141 -15.45 -10.59 8.27
CA GLY A 141 -15.15 -11.72 9.14
C GLY A 141 -14.07 -12.66 8.58
N TRP A 142 -13.81 -13.72 9.34
CA TRP A 142 -12.80 -14.75 9.01
C TRP A 142 -13.40 -16.13 8.75
N ASP A 143 -14.74 -16.23 8.77
CA ASP A 143 -15.44 -17.53 8.76
C ASP A 143 -15.33 -18.23 7.41
N SER A 144 -15.26 -17.47 6.32
CA SER A 144 -15.12 -18.02 4.98
C SER A 144 -13.66 -18.29 4.62
N ILE A 145 -13.38 -19.48 4.08
CA ILE A 145 -12.08 -19.82 3.49
C ILE A 145 -11.69 -18.80 2.41
N ALA A 146 -12.65 -18.29 1.64
CA ALA A 146 -12.38 -17.28 0.61
C ALA A 146 -11.83 -15.98 1.22
N SER A 147 -12.41 -15.52 2.34
CA SER A 147 -11.95 -14.30 3.04
C SER A 147 -10.54 -14.46 3.60
N ARG A 148 -10.22 -15.64 4.15
CA ARG A 148 -8.90 -15.99 4.68
C ARG A 148 -7.86 -16.09 3.56
N ALA A 149 -8.22 -16.75 2.45
CA ALA A 149 -7.38 -16.86 1.28
C ALA A 149 -7.09 -15.49 0.66
N PHE A 150 -8.10 -14.63 0.55
CA PHE A 150 -7.93 -13.26 0.07
C PHE A 150 -6.98 -12.46 0.97
N ALA A 151 -7.19 -12.48 2.29
CA ALA A 151 -6.34 -11.76 3.23
C ALA A 151 -4.89 -12.27 3.21
N ALA A 152 -4.69 -13.59 3.16
CA ALA A 152 -3.37 -14.19 3.06
C ALA A 152 -2.67 -13.82 1.74
N LEU A 153 -3.39 -13.87 0.61
CA LEU A 153 -2.88 -13.46 -0.69
C LEU A 153 -2.53 -11.97 -0.69
N TRP A 154 -3.38 -11.12 -0.12
CA TRP A 154 -3.18 -9.68 0.01
C TRP A 154 -1.93 -9.35 0.83
N ALA A 155 -1.75 -9.99 2.00
CA ALA A 155 -0.59 -9.82 2.85
C ALA A 155 0.69 -10.30 2.15
N THR A 156 0.63 -11.50 1.59
CA THR A 156 1.76 -12.13 0.88
C THR A 156 2.19 -11.27 -0.29
N TRP A 157 1.25 -10.82 -1.13
CA TRP A 157 1.55 -9.94 -2.24
C TRP A 157 2.16 -8.61 -1.79
N SER A 158 1.60 -8.02 -0.72
CA SER A 158 2.04 -6.72 -0.19
C SER A 158 3.44 -6.76 0.40
N LEU A 159 3.92 -7.91 0.90
CA LEU A 159 5.26 -8.07 1.44
C LEU A 159 6.26 -8.66 0.43
N LEU A 160 5.85 -9.66 -0.34
CA LEU A 160 6.72 -10.39 -1.26
C LEU A 160 7.18 -9.50 -2.41
N VAL A 161 6.29 -8.69 -2.99
CA VAL A 161 6.66 -7.85 -4.14
C VAL A 161 7.75 -6.83 -3.76
N PRO A 162 7.62 -6.04 -2.68
CA PRO A 162 8.72 -5.18 -2.21
C PRO A 162 10.01 -5.94 -1.92
N MET A 163 9.94 -7.12 -1.28
CA MET A 163 11.14 -7.91 -0.98
C MET A 163 11.85 -8.40 -2.24
N LEU A 164 11.11 -8.89 -3.23
CA LEU A 164 11.67 -9.27 -4.53
C LEU A 164 12.29 -8.08 -5.25
N LEU A 165 11.72 -6.89 -5.12
CA LEU A 165 12.31 -5.66 -5.65
C LEU A 165 13.65 -5.35 -4.97
N VAL A 166 13.77 -5.52 -3.65
CA VAL A 166 15.05 -5.32 -2.94
C VAL A 166 16.14 -6.26 -3.45
N THR A 167 15.82 -7.49 -3.86
CA THR A 167 16.84 -8.39 -4.46
C THR A 167 17.43 -7.87 -5.77
N ARG A 168 16.74 -6.94 -6.46
CA ARG A 168 17.27 -6.29 -7.66
C ARG A 168 18.35 -5.26 -7.38
N VAL A 169 18.36 -4.68 -6.17
CA VAL A 169 19.29 -3.61 -5.77
C VAL A 169 20.74 -4.00 -6.06
N ASN A 170 21.15 -5.22 -5.71
CA ASN A 170 22.52 -5.68 -5.93
C ASN A 170 22.91 -5.66 -7.42
N LYS A 171 21.98 -6.04 -8.31
CA LYS A 171 22.20 -6.04 -9.76
C LYS A 171 22.26 -4.62 -10.32
N GLU A 172 21.47 -3.69 -9.77
CA GLU A 172 21.51 -2.28 -10.17
C GLU A 172 22.83 -1.62 -9.72
N ASP A 173 23.30 -1.95 -8.52
CA ASP A 173 24.58 -1.47 -7.98
C ASP A 173 25.79 -1.97 -8.77
N GLU A 174 25.75 -3.19 -9.31
CA GLU A 174 26.81 -3.73 -10.18
C GLU A 174 26.91 -2.97 -11.50
N VAL A 175 25.77 -2.65 -12.12
CA VAL A 175 25.72 -1.90 -13.38
C VAL A 175 26.25 -0.47 -13.22
N MET A 176 26.10 0.14 -12.05
CA MET A 176 26.64 1.49 -11.78
C MET A 176 28.15 1.53 -11.52
N LYS A 177 28.79 0.39 -11.28
CA LYS A 177 30.24 0.29 -11.07
C LYS A 177 31.03 -0.02 -12.35
N ALA A 178 30.34 -0.50 -13.39
CA ALA A 178 30.92 -0.85 -14.69
C ALA A 178 30.99 0.37 -15.63
#